data_AF-A0A7J7VVR1-F1
#
_entry.id   AF-A0A7J7VVR1-F1
#
_cell.length_a   1.000
_cell.length_b   1.000
_cell.length_c   1.000
_cell.angle_alpha   90.00
_cell.angle_beta   90.00
_cell.angle_gamma   90.00
#
_symmetry.space_group_name_H-M   'P 1'
#
loop_
_entity.id
_entity.type
_entity.pdbx_description
1 polymer ?
#
loop_
_entity_poly.entity_id
_entity_poly.type
_entity_poly.pdbx_seq_one_letter_code
_entity_poly.pdbx_strand_id
1 'polypeptide(L)' 'MFPLTEENKHVAQLLFNTGTCPRCIFRFCGVDFHAPYKLSYKMKN' A
#
# COMPACT_ATOMS: atom_id res chain seq x y z
N MET A 1 0.91 7.24 10.39
CA MET A 1 0.54 5.82 10.48
C MET A 1 0.40 5.29 9.06
N PHE A 2 1.27 4.38 8.62
CA PHE A 2 1.11 3.70 7.33
C PHE A 2 -0.02 2.68 7.51
N PRO A 3 -0.96 2.50 6.56
CA PRO A 3 -2.17 1.69 6.79
C PRO A 3 -1.89 0.18 6.84
N LEU A 4 -0.63 -0.25 6.76
CA LEU A 4 -0.25 -1.65 6.80
C LEU A 4 0.24 -2.04 8.18
N THR A 5 -0.24 -3.20 8.65
CA THR A 5 0.29 -3.91 9.81
C THR A 5 1.65 -4.54 9.48
N GLU A 6 2.44 -4.89 10.49
CA GLU A 6 3.73 -5.58 10.27
C GLU A 6 3.55 -6.94 9.56
N GLU A 7 2.40 -7.61 9.75
CA GLU A 7 2.03 -8.84 9.03
C GLU A 7 1.99 -8.62 7.50
N ASN A 8 1.46 -7.48 7.07
CA ASN A 8 1.28 -7.15 5.66
C ASN A 8 2.56 -6.61 4.98
N LYS A 9 3.63 -6.38 5.74
CA LYS A 9 4.84 -5.71 5.26
C LYS A 9 5.57 -6.50 4.17
N HIS A 10 5.75 -7.80 4.38
CA HIS A 10 6.44 -8.67 3.41
C HIS A 10 5.67 -8.76 2.09
N VAL A 11 4.34 -8.94 2.16
CA VAL A 11 3.47 -9.00 0.98
C VAL A 11 3.47 -7.66 0.24
N ALA A 12 3.32 -6.56 0.97
CA ALA A 12 3.34 -5.22 0.37
C ALA A 12 4.66 -4.89 -0.31
N GLN A 13 5.79 -5.28 0.29
CA GLN A 13 7.10 -5.05 -0.30
C GLN A 13 7.31 -5.88 -1.57
N LEU A 14 6.89 -7.15 -1.58
CA LEU A 14 6.93 -8.00 -2.78
C LEU A 14 6.08 -7.42 -3.92
N LEU A 15 4.84 -7.00 -3.62
CA LEU A 15 3.94 -6.41 -4.60
C LEU A 15 4.50 -5.08 -5.14
N PHE A 16 5.07 -4.25 -4.28
CA PHE A 16 5.68 -2.99 -4.69
C PHE A 16 6.88 -3.21 -5.62
N ASN A 17 7.77 -4.15 -5.27
CA ASN A 17 8.97 -4.48 -6.06
C ASN A 17 8.63 -5.05 -7.45
N THR A 18 7.45 -5.67 -7.59
CA THR A 18 6.95 -6.21 -8.86
C THR A 18 6.13 -5.19 -9.67
N GLY A 19 6.06 -3.93 -9.22
CA GLY A 19 5.41 -2.83 -9.94
C GLY A 19 3.94 -2.60 -9.58
N THR A 20 3.44 -3.24 -8.52
CA THR A 20 2.06 -3.01 -8.06
C THR A 20 1.94 -1.63 -7.44
N CYS A 21 0.95 -0.84 -7.88
CA CYS A 21 0.75 0.49 -7.32
C CYS A 21 0.23 0.44 -5.86
N PRO A 22 0.51 1.46 -5.03
CA PRO A 22 0.13 1.44 -3.60
C PRO A 22 -1.35 1.25 -3.33
N ARG A 23 -2.23 1.76 -4.20
CA ARG A 23 -3.69 1.58 -4.08
C ARG A 23 -4.11 0.12 -4.24
N CYS A 24 -3.46 -0.62 -5.14
CA CYS A 24 -3.69 -2.05 -5.29
C CYS A 24 -3.13 -2.83 -4.10
N ILE A 25 -1.99 -2.41 -3.55
CA ILE A 25 -1.43 -3.00 -2.32
C ILE A 25 -2.40 -2.84 -1.14
N PHE A 26 -2.97 -1.65 -0.94
CA PHE A 26 -3.99 -1.43 0.09
C PHE A 26 -5.21 -2.35 -0.07
N ARG A 27 -5.64 -2.55 -1.32
CA ARG A 27 -6.75 -3.46 -1.64
C ARG A 27 -6.39 -4.92 -1.32
N PHE A 28 -5.15 -5.33 -1.61
CA PHE A 28 -4.66 -6.68 -1.34
C PHE A 28 -4.50 -6.95 0.16
N CYS A 29 -4.09 -5.94 0.92
CA CYS A 29 -3.91 -6.02 2.38
C CYS A 29 -5.20 -5.76 3.19
N GLY A 30 -6.38 -5.70 2.55
CA GLY A 30 -7.65 -5.52 3.26
C GLY A 30 -7.78 -4.17 3.98
N VAL A 31 -7.19 -3.10 3.44
CA VAL A 31 -7.33 -1.76 4.02
C VAL A 31 -8.73 -1.22 3.71
N ASP A 32 -9.61 -1.24 4.71
CA ASP A 32 -11.00 -0.75 4.60
C ASP A 32 -11.13 0.77 4.82
N PHE A 33 -10.08 1.43 5.29
CA PHE A 33 -10.09 2.88 5.46
C PHE A 33 -10.01 3.60 4.10
N HIS A 34 -10.94 4.53 3.87
CA HIS A 34 -10.95 5.28 2.61
C HIS A 34 -9.84 6.35 2.52
N ALA A 35 -9.37 6.89 3.66
CA ALA A 35 -8.40 8.00 3.68
C ALA A 35 -7.06 7.68 2.96
N PRO A 36 -6.42 6.51 3.16
CA PRO A 36 -5.20 6.13 2.44
C PRO A 36 -5.32 6.14 0.91
N TYR A 37 -6.48 5.81 0.35
CA TYR A 37 -6.70 5.79 -1.10
C TYR A 37 -6.79 7.19 -1.74
N LYS A 38 -7.06 8.22 -0.93
CA LYS A 38 -7.16 9.63 -1.36
C LYS A 38 -5.82 10.37 -1.33
N LEU A 39 -4.79 9.78 -0.73
CA LEU A 39 -3.47 10.40 -0.67
C LEU A 39 -2.84 10.46 -2.08
N SER A 40 -2.29 11.64 -2.42
CA SER A 40 -1.54 11.81 -3.65
C SER A 40 -0.30 10.92 -3.60
N TYR A 41 -0.17 10.04 -4.59
CA TYR A 41 1.04 9.25 -4.74
C TYR A 41 2.15 10.14 -5.31
N LYS A 42 3.00 10.65 -4.42
CA LYS A 42 4.26 11.32 -4.79
C LYS A 42 5.34 10.24 -4.84
N MET A 43 5.76 9.83 -6.04
CA MET A 43 7.04 9.11 -6.17
C MET A 43 8.13 10.09 -5.73
N LYS A 44 8.78 9.83 -4.60
CA LYS A 44 10.05 10.51 -4.28
C LYS A 44 11.08 9.94 -5.25
N ASN A 45 11.57 10.82 -6.12
CA ASN A 45 12.64 10.55 -7.07
C ASN A 45 14.01 10.54 -6.37
#